data_AF-A0AAD2IUZ1-F1
#
_entry.id   AF-A0AAD2IUZ1-F1
#
_cell.length_a   1.000
_cell.length_b   1.000
_cell.length_c   1.000
_cell.angle_alpha   90.00
_cell.angle_beta   90.00
_cell.angle_gamma   90.00
#
_symmetry.space_group_name_H-M   'P 1'
#
loop_
_entity.id
_entity.type
_entity.pdbx_description
1 polymer ?
#
loop_
_entity_poly.entity_id
_entity_poly.type
_entity_poly.pdbx_seq_one_letter_code
_entity_poly.pdbx_strand_id
1 'polypeptide(L)'
;MAEHQIAVRRAIEALDRLADPDPPWHDILLTARDMVGADSGTLIVFDARHKLLDLSTVSFPEAAATDYRNHYYSCDIVEQDSRLLPVGTWLDTANMCGHKQLQRSEFYTDFMLKHRMAQVLCLVIESSAMLRAAIAFQRSTVDDKASERLQSGDVAHYFRLLKSRLAQREKALAIGWTAIESALSDVGEAVLLVSHDAMVDKRSALAMHYLSDGHGWNVRGGKLRHPDAKIQALFDAYCQAVARDGKARSLAAAAGWGELTWIDISAAPQALSLIGSRMLLVRMRRKSAFAQPDVDRLESVFSITHAEAAVLAGLAMGHSVEEVATLRHASVLTVRKQVASLLNKMECNRQSELVRLASLL
;
A
#
# COMPACT_ATOMS: atom_id res chain seq x y z
N MET A 1 -21.48 -17.02 -35.51
CA MET A 1 -21.63 -17.83 -34.27
C MET A 1 -20.30 -18.37 -33.77
N ALA A 2 -19.49 -19.05 -34.61
CA ALA A 2 -18.18 -19.58 -34.19
C ALA A 2 -17.19 -18.49 -33.71
N GLU A 3 -17.08 -17.36 -34.44
CA GLU A 3 -16.21 -16.24 -34.04
C GLU A 3 -16.60 -15.61 -32.69
N HIS A 4 -17.91 -15.50 -32.42
CA HIS A 4 -18.42 -14.98 -31.15
C HIS A 4 -18.07 -15.91 -29.98
N GLN A 5 -18.24 -17.23 -30.15
CA GLN A 5 -17.86 -18.21 -29.13
C GLN A 5 -16.35 -18.22 -28.85
N ILE A 6 -15.52 -18.03 -29.89
CA ILE A 6 -14.07 -17.89 -29.72
C ILE A 6 -13.72 -16.61 -28.94
N ALA A 7 -14.39 -15.50 -29.23
CA ALA A 7 -14.19 -14.23 -28.50
C ALA A 7 -14.57 -14.35 -27.02
N VAL A 8 -15.74 -14.93 -26.72
CA VAL A 8 -16.20 -15.19 -25.34
C VAL A 8 -15.20 -16.07 -24.60
N ARG A 9 -14.71 -17.14 -25.23
CA ARG A 9 -13.73 -18.03 -24.63
C ARG A 9 -12.42 -17.31 -24.30
N ARG A 10 -11.87 -16.53 -25.24
CA ARG A 10 -10.66 -15.72 -25.00
C ARG A 10 -10.85 -14.71 -23.87
N ALA A 11 -12.03 -14.09 -23.80
CA ALA A 11 -12.37 -13.16 -22.73
C ALA A 11 -12.34 -13.85 -21.36
N ILE A 12 -12.94 -15.04 -21.26
CA ILE A 12 -12.92 -15.84 -20.02
C ILE A 12 -11.49 -16.29 -19.66
N GLU A 13 -10.71 -16.75 -20.63
CA GLU A 13 -9.30 -17.14 -20.42
C GLU A 13 -8.45 -15.96 -19.89
N ALA A 14 -8.70 -14.73 -20.38
CA ALA A 14 -8.04 -13.53 -19.85
C ALA A 14 -8.42 -13.23 -18.39
N LEU A 15 -9.69 -13.48 -18.01
CA LEU A 15 -10.15 -13.30 -16.62
C LEU A 15 -9.55 -14.32 -15.65
N ASP A 16 -9.28 -15.55 -16.09
CA ASP A 16 -8.64 -16.56 -15.22
C ASP A 16 -7.22 -16.17 -14.83
N ARG A 17 -6.57 -15.31 -15.63
CA ARG A 17 -5.25 -14.74 -15.35
C ARG A 17 -5.27 -13.54 -14.39
N LEU A 18 -6.45 -13.14 -13.86
CA LEU A 18 -6.53 -12.15 -12.76
C LEU A 18 -5.84 -12.61 -11.47
N ALA A 19 -5.61 -13.92 -11.33
CA ALA A 19 -4.86 -14.49 -10.22
C ALA A 19 -3.34 -14.32 -10.36
N ASP A 20 -2.83 -14.01 -11.57
CA ASP A 20 -1.41 -13.81 -11.81
C ASP A 20 -0.90 -12.61 -10.99
N PRO A 21 0.38 -12.60 -10.54
CA PRO A 21 0.96 -11.45 -9.84
C PRO A 21 0.82 -10.14 -10.65
N ASP A 22 0.97 -10.25 -11.97
CA ASP A 22 0.77 -9.19 -12.96
C ASP A 22 -0.39 -9.57 -13.90
N PRO A 23 -1.65 -9.20 -13.57
CA PRO A 23 -2.78 -9.52 -14.42
C PRO A 23 -2.67 -8.85 -15.79
N PRO A 24 -3.09 -9.51 -16.88
CA PRO A 24 -3.09 -8.93 -18.22
C PRO A 24 -4.26 -7.94 -18.38
N TRP A 25 -4.22 -6.83 -17.65
CA TRP A 25 -5.28 -5.81 -17.63
C TRP A 25 -5.59 -5.27 -19.03
N HIS A 26 -4.59 -5.16 -19.89
CA HIS A 26 -4.78 -4.77 -21.29
C HIS A 26 -5.67 -5.77 -22.05
N ASP A 27 -5.39 -7.06 -21.95
CA ASP A 27 -6.17 -8.12 -22.64
C ASP A 27 -7.57 -8.24 -22.06
N ILE A 28 -7.71 -8.13 -20.73
CA ILE A 28 -9.00 -8.11 -20.03
C ILE A 28 -9.83 -6.93 -20.53
N LEU A 29 -9.24 -5.74 -20.60
CA LEU A 29 -9.92 -4.53 -21.04
C LEU A 29 -10.32 -4.61 -22.52
N LEU A 30 -9.44 -5.13 -23.38
CA LEU A 30 -9.70 -5.34 -24.81
C LEU A 30 -10.87 -6.30 -25.02
N THR A 31 -10.82 -7.46 -24.38
CA THR A 31 -11.89 -8.48 -24.50
C THR A 31 -13.20 -8.00 -23.90
N ALA A 32 -13.18 -7.26 -22.79
CA ALA A 32 -14.38 -6.65 -22.22
C ALA A 32 -14.99 -5.61 -23.18
N ARG A 33 -14.16 -4.79 -23.83
CA ARG A 33 -14.61 -3.81 -24.85
C ARG A 33 -15.30 -4.50 -26.02
N ASP A 34 -14.76 -5.62 -26.49
CA ASP A 34 -15.35 -6.43 -27.55
C ASP A 34 -16.70 -7.03 -27.12
N MET A 35 -16.77 -7.58 -25.90
CA MET A 35 -17.98 -8.18 -25.33
C MET A 35 -19.14 -7.17 -25.19
N VAL A 36 -18.83 -5.95 -24.77
CA VAL A 36 -19.82 -4.86 -24.65
C VAL A 36 -20.16 -4.26 -26.03
N GLY A 37 -19.32 -4.52 -27.05
CA GLY A 37 -19.45 -3.96 -28.38
C GLY A 37 -19.25 -2.45 -28.40
N ALA A 38 -18.32 -1.94 -27.57
CA ALA A 38 -17.97 -0.52 -27.51
C ALA A 38 -16.92 -0.15 -28.55
N ASP A 39 -16.57 1.13 -28.75
CA ASP A 39 -15.50 1.52 -29.68
C ASP A 39 -14.13 1.49 -29.01
N SER A 40 -14.10 1.79 -27.71
CA SER A 40 -12.89 1.81 -26.89
C SER A 40 -13.18 1.46 -25.44
N GLY A 41 -12.13 1.17 -24.69
CA GLY A 41 -12.21 0.85 -23.27
C GLY A 41 -11.09 1.51 -22.50
N THR A 42 -11.38 1.89 -21.26
CA THR A 42 -10.42 2.51 -20.35
C THR A 42 -10.54 1.91 -18.96
N LEU A 43 -9.42 1.56 -18.34
CA LEU A 43 -9.30 1.32 -16.91
C LEU A 43 -8.75 2.61 -16.28
N ILE A 44 -9.55 3.21 -15.41
CA ILE A 44 -9.23 4.50 -14.78
C ILE A 44 -9.11 4.31 -13.29
N VAL A 45 -8.04 4.85 -12.70
CA VAL A 45 -7.76 4.75 -11.27
C VAL A 45 -7.58 6.14 -10.67
N PHE A 46 -8.28 6.41 -9.57
CA PHE A 46 -8.20 7.65 -8.81
C PHE A 46 -7.78 7.39 -7.36
N ASP A 47 -7.09 8.35 -6.76
CA ASP A 47 -6.88 8.37 -5.31
C ASP A 47 -8.13 8.88 -4.56
N ALA A 48 -8.08 8.83 -3.23
CA ALA A 48 -9.12 9.34 -2.34
C ALA A 48 -9.45 10.84 -2.51
N ARG A 49 -8.58 11.59 -3.20
CA ARG A 49 -8.70 13.04 -3.46
C ARG A 49 -9.06 13.33 -4.92
N HIS A 50 -9.47 12.32 -5.69
CA HIS A 50 -9.87 12.43 -7.09
C HIS A 50 -8.72 12.83 -8.02
N LYS A 51 -7.47 12.59 -7.61
CA LYS A 51 -6.34 12.71 -8.52
C LYS A 51 -6.26 11.45 -9.38
N LEU A 52 -6.14 11.64 -10.69
CA LEU A 52 -5.89 10.56 -11.62
C LEU A 52 -4.53 9.90 -11.32
N LEU A 53 -4.55 8.60 -11.01
CA LEU A 53 -3.36 7.79 -10.74
C LEU A 53 -2.94 6.97 -11.95
N ASP A 54 -3.91 6.37 -12.65
CA ASP A 54 -3.68 5.60 -13.86
C ASP A 54 -4.82 5.79 -14.88
N LEU A 55 -4.45 5.79 -16.16
CA LEU A 55 -5.35 5.77 -17.30
C LEU A 55 -4.80 4.80 -18.34
N SER A 56 -5.22 3.55 -18.21
CA SER A 56 -4.93 2.46 -19.14
C SER A 56 -6.03 2.38 -20.19
N THR A 57 -5.67 2.31 -21.47
CA THR A 57 -6.63 2.45 -22.57
C THR A 57 -6.46 1.39 -23.67
N VAL A 58 -7.56 0.98 -24.29
CA VAL A 58 -7.59 0.13 -25.51
C VAL A 58 -8.45 0.77 -26.58
N SER A 59 -7.95 0.79 -27.82
CA SER A 59 -8.63 1.39 -28.98
C SER A 59 -9.09 2.85 -28.76
N PHE A 60 -8.47 3.55 -27.80
CA PHE A 60 -8.82 4.91 -27.40
C PHE A 60 -7.86 5.91 -28.06
N PRO A 61 -8.34 7.00 -28.68
CA PRO A 61 -7.45 7.97 -29.35
C PRO A 61 -6.46 8.62 -28.38
N GLU A 62 -5.18 8.69 -28.74
CA GLU A 62 -4.14 9.28 -27.87
C GLU A 62 -4.38 10.77 -27.57
N ALA A 63 -4.96 11.51 -28.52
CA ALA A 63 -5.38 12.89 -28.31
C ALA A 63 -6.45 13.00 -27.21
N ALA A 64 -7.41 12.08 -27.18
CA ALA A 64 -8.41 12.02 -26.11
C ALA A 64 -7.77 11.66 -24.77
N ALA A 65 -6.83 10.70 -24.75
CA ALA A 65 -6.13 10.33 -23.52
C ALA A 65 -5.32 11.50 -22.95
N THR A 66 -4.64 12.25 -23.82
CA THR A 66 -3.85 13.44 -23.44
C THR A 66 -4.73 14.54 -22.89
N ASP A 67 -5.81 14.89 -23.60
CA ASP A 67 -6.78 15.89 -23.14
C ASP A 67 -7.37 15.52 -21.77
N TYR A 68 -7.73 14.25 -21.58
CA TYR A 68 -8.29 13.77 -20.32
C TYR A 68 -7.29 13.88 -19.17
N ARG A 69 -6.06 13.39 -19.35
CA ARG A 69 -4.99 13.44 -18.32
C ARG A 69 -4.64 14.87 -17.91
N ASN A 70 -4.65 15.80 -18.87
CA ASN A 70 -4.22 17.17 -18.62
C ASN A 70 -5.30 18.02 -17.95
N HIS A 71 -6.58 17.73 -18.20
CA HIS A 71 -7.67 18.62 -17.81
C HIS A 71 -8.93 17.88 -17.34
N TYR A 72 -9.52 17.07 -18.22
CA TYR A 72 -10.91 16.63 -18.03
C TYR A 72 -11.13 15.62 -16.91
N TYR A 73 -10.10 14.92 -16.41
CA TYR A 73 -10.25 14.04 -15.25
C TYR A 73 -10.77 14.79 -14.00
N SER A 74 -10.45 16.07 -13.88
CA SER A 74 -10.82 16.89 -12.71
C SER A 74 -12.31 17.30 -12.70
N CYS A 75 -12.94 17.33 -13.88
CA CYS A 75 -14.34 17.70 -14.08
C CYS A 75 -15.21 16.54 -14.60
N ASP A 76 -14.70 15.31 -14.61
CA ASP A 76 -15.42 14.12 -15.06
C ASP A 76 -16.64 13.84 -14.16
N ILE A 77 -17.83 14.12 -14.69
CA ILE A 77 -19.09 13.94 -13.95
C ILE A 77 -19.43 12.45 -13.75
N VAL A 78 -18.94 11.56 -14.63
CA VAL A 78 -19.14 10.12 -14.48
C VAL A 78 -18.31 9.60 -13.32
N GLU A 79 -17.06 10.05 -13.19
CA GLU A 79 -16.26 9.82 -11.98
C GLU A 79 -17.00 10.34 -10.75
N GLN A 80 -17.47 11.59 -10.78
CA GLN A 80 -18.15 12.25 -9.66
C GLN A 80 -19.36 11.47 -9.15
N ASP A 81 -20.25 11.07 -10.05
CA ASP A 81 -21.46 10.34 -9.69
C ASP A 81 -21.15 8.89 -9.27
N SER A 82 -20.06 8.31 -9.76
CA SER A 82 -19.64 6.94 -9.38
C SER A 82 -19.01 6.84 -7.98
N ARG A 83 -18.60 7.96 -7.37
CA ARG A 83 -17.80 8.00 -6.13
C ARG A 83 -18.37 7.17 -4.99
N LEU A 84 -19.68 7.24 -4.77
CA LEU A 84 -20.31 6.58 -3.63
C LEU A 84 -20.99 5.26 -4.00
N LEU A 85 -20.84 4.83 -5.26
CA LEU A 85 -21.47 3.61 -5.73
C LEU A 85 -20.67 2.38 -5.31
N PRO A 86 -21.36 1.27 -4.96
CA PRO A 86 -20.70 0.04 -4.57
C PRO A 86 -20.04 -0.65 -5.79
N VAL A 87 -19.03 -1.48 -5.52
CA VAL A 87 -18.36 -2.29 -6.55
C VAL A 87 -19.36 -3.19 -7.29
N GLY A 88 -19.26 -3.20 -8.62
CA GLY A 88 -20.14 -3.89 -9.54
C GLY A 88 -21.32 -3.06 -10.04
N THR A 89 -21.40 -1.78 -9.67
CA THR A 89 -22.43 -0.88 -10.17
C THR A 89 -22.08 -0.38 -11.57
N TRP A 90 -23.06 -0.38 -12.46
CA TRP A 90 -22.97 0.20 -13.78
C TRP A 90 -23.57 1.60 -13.82
N LEU A 91 -22.89 2.52 -14.50
CA LEU A 91 -23.41 3.81 -14.93
C LEU A 91 -23.47 3.84 -16.46
N ASP A 92 -24.45 4.58 -16.98
CA ASP A 92 -24.65 4.77 -18.40
C ASP A 92 -24.96 6.25 -18.64
N THR A 93 -24.08 6.96 -19.34
CA THR A 93 -24.26 8.40 -19.58
C THR A 93 -25.53 8.72 -20.38
N ALA A 94 -26.10 7.75 -21.11
CA ALA A 94 -27.40 7.93 -21.75
C ALA A 94 -28.54 8.02 -20.72
N ASN A 95 -28.40 7.36 -19.56
CA ASN A 95 -29.41 7.23 -18.52
C ASN A 95 -29.13 8.08 -17.26
N MET A 96 -27.92 8.59 -17.08
CA MET A 96 -27.53 9.38 -15.91
C MET A 96 -28.37 10.67 -15.78
N CYS A 97 -28.70 10.98 -14.52
CA CYS A 97 -29.71 11.94 -14.06
C CYS A 97 -29.92 13.16 -14.99
N GLY A 98 -30.96 13.05 -15.81
CA GLY A 98 -31.51 14.09 -16.67
C GLY A 98 -30.48 14.70 -17.59
N HIS A 99 -30.36 14.18 -18.83
CA HIS A 99 -29.53 14.67 -19.95
C HIS A 99 -29.02 16.13 -19.85
N LYS A 100 -29.87 17.08 -19.40
CA LYS A 100 -29.52 18.48 -19.09
C LYS A 100 -28.31 18.68 -18.17
N GLN A 101 -28.08 17.88 -17.12
CA GLN A 101 -26.94 18.11 -16.21
C GLN A 101 -25.62 17.71 -16.86
N LEU A 102 -25.57 16.51 -17.45
CA LEU A 102 -24.43 16.06 -18.25
C LEU A 102 -24.19 17.01 -19.42
N GLN A 103 -25.22 17.35 -20.19
CA GLN A 103 -25.11 18.24 -21.36
C GLN A 103 -24.59 19.66 -21.06
N ARG A 104 -24.71 20.10 -19.81
CA ARG A 104 -24.20 21.39 -19.33
C ARG A 104 -22.79 21.29 -18.74
N SER A 105 -22.28 20.08 -18.54
CA SER A 105 -20.93 19.88 -18.03
C SER A 105 -19.90 20.14 -19.12
N GLU A 106 -18.80 20.77 -18.73
CA GLU A 106 -17.62 20.93 -19.58
C GLU A 106 -17.13 19.58 -20.11
N PHE A 107 -17.18 18.54 -19.26
CA PHE A 107 -16.83 17.17 -19.65
C PHE A 107 -17.63 16.67 -20.86
N TYR A 108 -18.93 16.93 -20.90
CA TYR A 108 -19.73 16.52 -22.06
C TYR A 108 -19.45 17.38 -23.28
N THR A 109 -19.57 18.71 -23.13
CA THR A 109 -19.57 19.64 -24.26
C THR A 109 -18.20 19.72 -24.94
N ASP A 110 -17.12 19.73 -24.16
CA ASP A 110 -15.79 20.05 -24.66
C ASP A 110 -14.88 18.82 -24.79
N PHE A 111 -15.20 17.73 -24.08
CA PHE A 111 -14.47 16.46 -24.19
C PHE A 111 -15.25 15.37 -24.93
N MET A 112 -16.42 14.96 -24.44
CA MET A 112 -17.17 13.85 -25.05
C MET A 112 -17.56 14.15 -26.51
N LEU A 113 -18.12 15.33 -26.79
CA LEU A 113 -18.48 15.71 -28.16
C LEU A 113 -17.24 15.85 -29.07
N LYS A 114 -16.18 16.49 -28.59
CA LYS A 114 -14.90 16.67 -29.32
C LYS A 114 -14.31 15.34 -29.77
N HIS A 115 -14.34 14.34 -28.89
CA HIS A 115 -13.79 13.01 -29.15
C HIS A 115 -14.81 11.98 -29.60
N ARG A 116 -16.02 12.42 -30.01
CA ARG A 116 -17.10 11.59 -30.55
C ARG A 116 -17.50 10.44 -29.61
N MET A 117 -17.67 10.73 -28.33
CA MET A 117 -18.17 9.81 -27.31
C MET A 117 -19.63 10.14 -27.02
N ALA A 118 -20.56 9.52 -27.74
CA ALA A 118 -21.99 9.72 -27.53
C ALA A 118 -22.52 9.02 -26.27
N GLN A 119 -21.88 7.91 -25.87
CA GLN A 119 -22.28 7.14 -24.70
C GLN A 119 -21.04 6.53 -24.01
N VAL A 120 -21.04 6.53 -22.68
CA VAL A 120 -20.05 5.87 -21.84
C VAL A 120 -20.76 4.95 -20.86
N LEU A 121 -20.38 3.67 -20.87
CA LEU A 121 -20.80 2.68 -19.88
C LEU A 121 -19.68 2.47 -18.89
N CYS A 122 -19.92 2.69 -17.61
CA CYS A 122 -18.89 2.66 -16.57
C CYS A 122 -19.21 1.60 -15.53
N LEU A 123 -18.29 0.67 -15.29
CA LEU A 123 -18.37 -0.35 -14.24
C LEU A 123 -17.40 0.00 -13.11
N VAL A 124 -17.93 0.21 -11.91
CA VAL A 124 -17.11 0.38 -10.71
C VAL A 124 -16.50 -0.98 -10.33
N ILE A 125 -15.17 -1.09 -10.31
CA ILE A 125 -14.46 -2.34 -9.96
C ILE A 125 -13.73 -2.27 -8.62
N GLU A 126 -13.44 -1.06 -8.12
CA GLU A 126 -12.84 -0.82 -6.80
C GLU A 126 -13.39 0.48 -6.23
N SER A 127 -13.79 0.45 -4.95
CA SER A 127 -14.32 1.61 -4.25
C SER A 127 -13.95 1.51 -2.77
N SER A 128 -12.79 2.07 -2.42
CA SER A 128 -12.29 2.11 -1.05
C SER A 128 -11.99 3.55 -0.60
N ALA A 129 -11.62 3.70 0.68
CA ALA A 129 -11.24 4.99 1.22
C ALA A 129 -9.90 5.53 0.66
N MET A 130 -9.12 4.70 -0.02
CA MET A 130 -7.82 5.07 -0.59
C MET A 130 -7.86 5.20 -2.11
N LEU A 131 -8.54 4.28 -2.79
CA LEU A 131 -8.48 4.14 -4.23
C LEU A 131 -9.89 3.92 -4.78
N ARG A 132 -10.12 4.45 -5.97
CA ARG A 132 -11.26 4.07 -6.80
C ARG A 132 -10.77 3.62 -8.15
N ALA A 133 -11.42 2.62 -8.71
CA ALA A 133 -11.20 2.26 -10.08
C ALA A 133 -12.47 1.83 -10.78
N ALA A 134 -12.52 2.16 -12.06
CA ALA A 134 -13.61 1.82 -12.93
C ALA A 134 -13.10 1.39 -14.30
N ILE A 135 -13.88 0.52 -14.94
CA ILE A 135 -13.74 0.22 -16.36
C ILE A 135 -14.82 1.00 -17.10
N ALA A 136 -14.42 1.89 -18.00
CA ALA A 136 -15.34 2.64 -18.83
C ALA A 136 -15.23 2.21 -20.31
N PHE A 137 -16.36 2.12 -20.98
CA PHE A 137 -16.49 1.72 -22.37
C PHE A 137 -17.15 2.86 -23.15
N GLN A 138 -16.41 3.42 -24.11
CA GLN A 138 -16.88 4.59 -24.87
C GLN A 138 -17.42 4.15 -26.23
N ARG A 139 -18.53 4.77 -26.63
CA ARG A 139 -19.26 4.52 -27.86
C ARG A 139 -19.52 5.83 -28.60
N SER A 140 -19.38 5.79 -29.90
CA SER A 140 -19.63 6.90 -30.82
C SER A 140 -21.10 7.08 -31.18
N THR A 141 -21.92 6.08 -30.85
CA THR A 141 -23.38 6.12 -30.98
C THR A 141 -24.05 5.67 -29.68
N VAL A 142 -25.24 6.23 -29.43
CA VAL A 142 -26.09 5.82 -28.31
C VAL A 142 -26.75 4.49 -28.67
N ASP A 143 -26.75 3.56 -27.71
CA ASP A 143 -27.50 2.32 -27.77
C ASP A 143 -28.35 2.18 -26.50
N ASP A 144 -29.66 2.44 -26.65
CA ASP A 144 -30.63 2.44 -25.55
C ASP A 144 -30.76 1.08 -24.84
N LYS A 145 -30.35 0.00 -25.51
CA LYS A 145 -30.41 -1.37 -24.98
C LYS A 145 -29.07 -1.85 -24.43
N ALA A 146 -28.03 -1.02 -24.45
CA ALA A 146 -26.72 -1.43 -23.98
C ALA A 146 -26.76 -1.87 -22.51
N SER A 147 -27.40 -1.06 -21.65
CA SER A 147 -27.59 -1.37 -20.23
C SER A 147 -28.34 -2.70 -19.99
N GLU A 148 -29.34 -3.02 -20.80
CA GLU A 148 -30.08 -4.29 -20.72
C GLU A 148 -29.21 -5.49 -21.13
N ARG A 149 -28.37 -5.32 -22.16
CA ARG A 149 -27.45 -6.39 -22.62
C ARG A 149 -26.37 -6.71 -21.61
N LEU A 150 -25.92 -5.73 -20.82
CA LEU A 150 -24.98 -5.98 -19.71
C LEU A 150 -25.53 -6.96 -18.67
N GLN A 151 -26.86 -7.10 -18.60
CA GLN A 151 -27.56 -7.95 -17.63
C GLN A 151 -27.99 -9.32 -18.20
N SER A 152 -27.77 -9.59 -19.49
CA SER A 152 -28.17 -10.85 -20.14
C SER A 152 -27.02 -11.58 -20.86
N GLY A 153 -27.24 -12.87 -21.12
CA GLY A 153 -26.36 -13.71 -21.94
C GLY A 153 -24.90 -13.81 -21.48
N ASP A 154 -24.01 -13.93 -22.46
CA ASP A 154 -22.57 -14.10 -22.25
C ASP A 154 -21.91 -12.87 -21.63
N VAL A 155 -22.42 -11.66 -21.91
CA VAL A 155 -21.91 -10.41 -21.33
C VAL A 155 -22.12 -10.39 -19.82
N ALA A 156 -23.34 -10.70 -19.36
CA ALA A 156 -23.62 -10.78 -17.94
C ALA A 156 -22.84 -11.90 -17.24
N HIS A 157 -22.64 -13.03 -17.94
CA HIS A 157 -21.79 -14.11 -17.42
C HIS A 157 -20.34 -13.65 -17.24
N TYR A 158 -19.77 -12.99 -18.25
CA TYR A 158 -18.42 -12.44 -18.21
C TYR A 158 -18.22 -11.47 -17.03
N PHE A 159 -19.10 -10.49 -16.84
CA PHE A 159 -18.94 -9.52 -15.76
C PHE A 159 -19.21 -10.09 -14.37
N ARG A 160 -20.08 -11.11 -14.25
CA ARG A 160 -20.20 -11.90 -13.00
C ARG A 160 -18.88 -12.63 -12.69
N LEU A 161 -18.24 -13.19 -13.71
CA LEU A 161 -16.95 -13.86 -13.55
C LEU A 161 -15.85 -12.88 -13.17
N LEU A 162 -15.75 -11.72 -13.86
CA LEU A 162 -14.82 -10.64 -13.52
C LEU A 162 -14.97 -10.24 -12.05
N LYS A 163 -16.20 -9.96 -11.59
CA LYS A 163 -16.47 -9.61 -10.19
C LYS A 163 -16.01 -10.72 -9.22
N SER A 164 -16.29 -11.98 -9.54
CA SER A 164 -15.87 -13.12 -8.73
C SER A 164 -14.34 -13.24 -8.65
N ARG A 165 -13.64 -13.09 -9.78
CA ARG A 165 -12.17 -13.14 -9.87
C ARG A 165 -11.51 -11.98 -9.13
N LEU A 166 -12.06 -10.77 -9.22
CA LEU A 166 -11.59 -9.63 -8.44
C LEU A 166 -11.75 -9.86 -6.93
N ALA A 167 -12.90 -10.39 -6.49
CA ALA A 167 -13.11 -10.74 -5.08
C ALA A 167 -12.18 -11.86 -4.60
N GLN A 168 -11.86 -12.85 -5.46
CA GLN A 168 -10.85 -13.87 -5.16
C GLN A 168 -9.46 -13.27 -5.01
N ARG A 169 -9.08 -12.35 -5.92
CA ARG A 169 -7.82 -11.63 -5.83
C ARG A 169 -7.73 -10.84 -4.53
N GLU A 170 -8.75 -10.05 -4.20
CA GLU A 170 -8.82 -9.28 -2.95
C GLU A 170 -8.59 -10.16 -1.71
N LYS A 171 -9.21 -11.34 -1.65
CA LYS A 171 -8.97 -12.33 -0.58
C LYS A 171 -7.51 -12.79 -0.54
N ALA A 172 -6.90 -13.06 -1.69
CA ALA A 172 -5.50 -13.44 -1.77
C ALA A 172 -4.57 -12.32 -1.28
N LEU A 173 -4.86 -11.05 -1.62
CA LEU A 173 -4.14 -9.89 -1.09
C LEU A 173 -4.23 -9.82 0.43
N ALA A 174 -5.43 -10.04 0.99
CA ALA A 174 -5.66 -10.02 2.43
C ALA A 174 -4.85 -11.12 3.14
N ILE A 175 -4.82 -12.34 2.60
CA ILE A 175 -3.99 -13.44 3.13
C ILE A 175 -2.50 -13.08 3.06
N GLY A 176 -2.02 -12.58 1.91
CA GLY A 176 -0.63 -12.17 1.74
C GLY A 176 -0.22 -11.05 2.69
N TRP A 177 -1.10 -10.07 2.91
CA TRP A 177 -0.90 -9.02 3.90
C TRP A 177 -0.77 -9.59 5.32
N THR A 178 -1.72 -10.44 5.74
CA THR A 178 -1.69 -11.06 7.07
C THR A 178 -0.42 -11.87 7.30
N ALA A 179 0.07 -12.59 6.28
CA ALA A 179 1.32 -13.32 6.38
C ALA A 179 2.53 -12.40 6.64
N ILE A 180 2.61 -11.27 5.93
CA ILE A 180 3.67 -10.26 6.12
C ILE A 180 3.56 -9.62 7.49
N GLU A 181 2.35 -9.23 7.89
CA GLU A 181 2.10 -8.63 9.21
C GLU A 181 2.48 -9.57 10.34
N SER A 182 2.07 -10.85 10.27
CA SER A 182 2.41 -11.87 11.27
C SER A 182 3.92 -12.05 11.39
N ALA A 183 4.62 -12.25 10.26
CA ALA A 183 6.06 -12.52 10.25
C ALA A 183 6.90 -11.34 10.78
N LEU A 184 6.44 -10.10 10.60
CA LEU A 184 7.17 -8.91 11.03
C LEU A 184 6.78 -8.45 12.44
N SER A 185 5.55 -8.74 12.88
CA SER A 185 5.12 -8.41 14.26
C SER A 185 5.89 -9.21 15.31
N ASP A 186 6.19 -10.49 15.03
CA ASP A 186 6.95 -11.37 15.93
C ASP A 186 8.39 -10.87 16.20
N VAL A 187 8.94 -10.05 15.30
CA VAL A 187 10.27 -9.44 15.44
C VAL A 187 10.19 -7.94 15.80
N GLY A 188 9.04 -7.48 16.27
CA GLY A 188 8.85 -6.10 16.74
C GLY A 188 8.87 -5.05 15.62
N GLU A 189 8.55 -5.43 14.38
CA GLU A 189 8.53 -4.52 13.24
C GLU A 189 7.10 -4.18 12.81
N ALA A 190 6.77 -2.89 12.88
CA ALA A 190 5.53 -2.35 12.35
C ALA A 190 5.60 -2.27 10.82
N VAL A 191 4.47 -2.48 10.13
CA VAL A 191 4.42 -2.52 8.68
C VAL A 191 3.24 -1.72 8.16
N LEU A 192 3.47 -0.94 7.11
CA LEU A 192 2.43 -0.28 6.33
C LEU A 192 2.58 -0.64 4.86
N LEU A 193 1.43 -0.76 4.19
CA LEU A 193 1.36 -0.74 2.74
C LEU A 193 0.92 0.67 2.32
N VAL A 194 1.72 1.34 1.51
CA VAL A 194 1.46 2.72 1.08
C VAL A 194 1.61 2.88 -0.42
N SER A 195 0.95 3.86 -1.01
CA SER A 195 1.22 4.28 -2.39
C SER A 195 2.53 5.08 -2.49
N HIS A 196 3.00 5.32 -3.72
CA HIS A 196 4.18 6.15 -4.00
C HIS A 196 4.05 7.61 -3.54
N ASP A 197 2.83 8.10 -3.28
CA ASP A 197 2.54 9.43 -2.75
C ASP A 197 2.19 9.44 -1.25
N ALA A 198 2.59 8.37 -0.54
CA ALA A 198 2.48 8.16 0.90
C ALA A 198 1.05 7.96 1.45
N MET A 199 0.06 7.66 0.60
CA MET A 199 -1.27 7.26 1.06
C MET A 199 -1.22 5.87 1.68
N VAL A 200 -1.80 5.70 2.87
CA VAL A 200 -1.75 4.44 3.62
C VAL A 200 -2.94 3.56 3.26
N ASP A 201 -2.67 2.37 2.73
CA ASP A 201 -3.67 1.34 2.41
C ASP A 201 -3.91 0.41 3.60
N LYS A 202 -2.83 -0.22 4.08
CA LYS A 202 -2.86 -1.17 5.20
C LYS A 202 -1.85 -0.81 6.26
N ARG A 203 -2.16 -1.21 7.50
CA ARG A 203 -1.36 -0.96 8.70
C ARG A 203 -1.42 -2.21 9.57
N SER A 204 -0.28 -2.66 10.06
CA SER A 204 -0.26 -3.73 11.06
C SER A 204 -0.80 -3.22 12.40
N ALA A 205 -1.20 -4.13 13.28
CA ALA A 205 -1.56 -3.81 14.65
C ALA A 205 -0.47 -2.98 15.36
N LEU A 206 0.79 -3.36 15.19
CA LEU A 206 1.93 -2.65 15.75
C LEU A 206 2.12 -1.26 15.11
N ALA A 207 1.89 -1.13 13.80
CA ALA A 207 1.92 0.17 13.14
C ALA A 207 0.82 1.11 13.66
N MET A 208 -0.38 0.60 13.93
CA MET A 208 -1.44 1.40 14.54
C MET A 208 -1.02 1.96 15.90
N HIS A 209 -0.38 1.14 16.74
CA HIS A 209 0.18 1.59 18.02
C HIS A 209 1.29 2.64 17.81
N TYR A 210 2.23 2.38 16.90
CA TYR A 210 3.34 3.32 16.66
C TYR A 210 2.88 4.70 16.20
N LEU A 211 1.76 4.77 15.49
CA LEU A 211 1.22 6.00 14.91
C LEU A 211 0.23 6.73 15.83
N SER A 212 -0.30 6.06 16.87
CA SER A 212 -1.21 6.66 17.85
C SER A 212 -0.48 7.45 18.93
N ASP A 213 0.75 7.08 19.25
CA ASP A 213 1.45 7.57 20.45
C ASP A 213 2.04 8.99 20.30
N GLY A 214 1.85 9.66 19.15
CA GLY A 214 2.26 11.04 18.94
C GLY A 214 3.78 11.28 18.79
N HIS A 215 4.60 10.23 18.79
CA HIS A 215 6.06 10.28 18.64
C HIS A 215 6.51 10.50 17.19
N GLY A 216 6.13 11.63 16.60
CA GLY A 216 6.55 12.05 15.26
C GLY A 216 5.61 11.55 14.15
N TRP A 217 5.67 10.27 13.82
CA TRP A 217 4.89 9.72 12.70
C TRP A 217 3.41 9.54 13.03
N ASN A 218 2.53 9.99 12.12
CA ASN A 218 1.08 9.80 12.23
C ASN A 218 0.42 9.71 10.85
N VAL A 219 -0.85 9.31 10.81
CA VAL A 219 -1.65 9.36 9.58
C VAL A 219 -2.55 10.59 9.58
N ARG A 220 -2.35 11.50 8.62
CA ARG A 220 -3.17 12.71 8.43
C ARG A 220 -3.68 12.83 7.02
N GLY A 221 -5.01 12.92 6.87
CA GLY A 221 -5.66 12.96 5.55
C GLY A 221 -5.31 11.74 4.70
N GLY A 222 -5.25 10.56 5.35
CA GLY A 222 -4.88 9.26 4.77
C GLY A 222 -3.38 9.05 4.52
N LYS A 223 -2.54 10.08 4.65
CA LYS A 223 -1.11 9.98 4.35
C LYS A 223 -0.26 9.78 5.60
N LEU A 224 0.83 9.03 5.47
CA LEU A 224 1.86 8.97 6.50
C LEU A 224 2.61 10.30 6.55
N ARG A 225 2.65 10.93 7.73
CA ARG A 225 3.19 12.27 7.93
C ARG A 225 4.12 12.35 9.14
N HIS A 226 5.12 13.20 9.02
CA HIS A 226 6.02 13.61 10.09
C HIS A 226 5.92 15.14 10.32
N PRO A 227 5.96 15.64 11.57
CA PRO A 227 5.88 17.07 11.87
C PRO A 227 7.11 17.85 11.42
N ASP A 228 8.30 17.23 11.43
CA ASP A 228 9.51 17.84 10.87
C ASP A 228 9.46 17.81 9.34
N ALA A 229 9.48 19.01 8.73
CA ALA A 229 9.39 19.19 7.29
C ALA A 229 10.58 18.59 6.51
N LYS A 230 11.79 18.55 7.09
CA LYS A 230 12.97 17.96 6.44
C LYS A 230 12.83 16.44 6.39
N ILE A 231 12.40 15.83 7.48
CA ILE A 231 12.15 14.38 7.55
C ILE A 231 11.01 14.01 6.60
N GLN A 232 9.93 14.80 6.56
CA GLN A 232 8.82 14.60 5.63
C GLN A 232 9.29 14.67 4.16
N ALA A 233 10.05 15.71 3.80
CA ALA A 233 10.55 15.88 2.43
C ALA A 233 11.48 14.72 2.01
N LEU A 234 12.32 14.24 2.93
CA LEU A 234 13.19 13.09 2.69
C LEU A 234 12.38 11.80 2.48
N PHE A 235 11.36 11.55 3.30
CA PHE A 235 10.48 10.41 3.16
C PHE A 235 9.73 10.43 1.82
N ASP A 236 9.14 11.57 1.45
CA ASP A 236 8.42 11.73 0.18
C ASP A 236 9.37 11.50 -1.02
N ALA A 237 10.60 12.04 -0.96
CA ALA A 237 11.63 11.82 -1.99
C ALA A 237 12.05 10.34 -2.08
N TYR A 238 12.15 9.64 -0.95
CA TYR A 238 12.47 8.21 -0.94
C TYR A 238 11.33 7.35 -1.47
N CYS A 239 10.07 7.64 -1.13
CA CYS A 239 8.92 6.97 -1.73
C CYS A 239 8.93 7.08 -3.26
N GLN A 240 9.17 8.28 -3.79
CA GLN A 240 9.28 8.49 -5.24
C GLN A 240 10.47 7.75 -5.85
N ALA A 241 11.64 7.78 -5.20
CA ALA A 241 12.83 7.09 -5.68
C ALA A 241 12.63 5.58 -5.75
N VAL A 242 12.08 4.97 -4.69
CA VAL A 242 11.78 3.53 -4.63
C VAL A 242 10.74 3.16 -5.68
N ALA A 243 9.69 3.96 -5.87
CA ALA A 243 8.69 3.72 -6.90
C ALA A 243 9.26 3.76 -8.34
N ARG A 244 10.33 4.54 -8.55
CA ARG A 244 11.01 4.68 -9.85
C ARG A 244 12.03 3.55 -10.11
N ASP A 245 12.90 3.25 -9.15
CA ASP A 245 14.05 2.36 -9.36
C ASP A 245 13.97 1.02 -8.61
N GLY A 246 12.95 0.82 -7.76
CA GLY A 246 12.73 -0.41 -6.99
C GLY A 246 13.73 -0.66 -5.86
N LYS A 247 14.73 0.22 -5.68
CA LYS A 247 15.78 0.03 -4.68
C LYS A 247 15.29 0.55 -3.34
N ALA A 248 15.50 -0.22 -2.27
CA ALA A 248 15.09 0.18 -0.93
C ALA A 248 15.80 1.47 -0.46
N ARG A 249 15.17 2.19 0.46
CA ARG A 249 15.73 3.38 1.12
C ARG A 249 15.42 3.32 2.60
N SER A 250 16.32 3.86 3.41
CA SER A 250 16.18 3.88 4.87
C SER A 250 16.40 5.28 5.42
N LEU A 251 15.61 5.66 6.40
CA LEU A 251 15.78 6.90 7.15
C LEU A 251 15.51 6.67 8.63
N ALA A 252 16.07 7.52 9.47
CA ALA A 252 15.80 7.53 10.90
C ALA A 252 15.18 8.88 11.28
N ALA A 253 14.16 8.84 12.13
CA ALA A 253 13.54 10.02 12.72
C ALA A 253 13.70 9.95 14.23
N ALA A 254 14.28 10.98 14.83
CA ALA A 254 14.36 11.09 16.29
C ALA A 254 12.94 11.27 16.86
N ALA A 255 12.60 10.48 17.87
CA ALA A 255 11.34 10.57 18.61
C ALA A 255 11.51 11.30 19.96
N GLY A 256 12.76 11.48 20.41
CA GLY A 256 13.13 12.12 21.67
C GLY A 256 14.61 11.88 21.98
N TRP A 257 15.05 12.29 23.18
CA TRP A 257 16.39 11.94 23.64
C TRP A 257 16.47 10.43 23.83
N GLY A 258 17.44 9.76 23.18
CA GLY A 258 17.61 8.31 23.24
C GLY A 258 16.58 7.50 22.44
N GLU A 259 15.59 8.12 21.81
CA GLU A 259 14.50 7.42 21.09
C GLU A 259 14.55 7.75 19.60
N LEU A 260 14.52 6.71 18.76
CA LEU A 260 14.45 6.87 17.30
C LEU A 260 13.51 5.86 16.67
N THR A 261 12.87 6.29 15.58
CA THR A 261 12.13 5.40 14.68
C THR A 261 12.95 5.21 13.42
N TRP A 262 13.36 3.98 13.16
CA TRP A 262 13.98 3.57 11.91
C TRP A 262 12.90 3.17 10.91
N ILE A 263 12.99 3.69 9.70
CA ILE A 263 12.04 3.45 8.62
C ILE A 263 12.78 2.90 7.42
N ASP A 264 12.35 1.75 6.92
CA ASP A 264 12.77 1.19 5.65
C ASP A 264 11.61 1.21 4.66
N ILE A 265 11.88 1.67 3.45
CA ILE A 265 10.91 1.80 2.36
C ILE A 265 11.39 0.91 1.22
N SER A 266 10.59 -0.06 0.81
CA SER A 266 10.87 -0.93 -0.32
C SER A 266 9.68 -1.01 -1.27
N ALA A 267 9.90 -1.49 -2.50
CA ALA A 267 8.80 -1.87 -3.36
C ALA A 267 7.98 -2.98 -2.68
N ALA A 268 6.65 -2.84 -2.70
CA ALA A 268 5.78 -3.92 -2.26
C ALA A 268 5.70 -5.00 -3.34
N PRO A 269 5.53 -6.28 -2.97
CA PRO A 269 5.17 -7.32 -3.94
C PRO A 269 3.92 -6.91 -4.73
N GLN A 270 3.92 -7.13 -6.05
CA GLN A 270 2.77 -6.78 -6.90
C GLN A 270 1.50 -7.55 -6.51
N ALA A 271 1.67 -8.71 -5.89
CA ALA A 271 0.62 -9.50 -5.25
C ALA A 271 -0.03 -8.83 -4.02
N LEU A 272 0.34 -7.61 -3.66
CA LEU A 272 -0.37 -6.76 -2.70
C LEU A 272 -1.15 -5.62 -3.37
N SER A 273 -1.19 -5.59 -4.71
CA SER A 273 -1.90 -4.59 -5.48
C SER A 273 -3.08 -5.21 -6.22
N LEU A 274 -4.27 -4.68 -5.99
CA LEU A 274 -5.49 -5.17 -6.65
C LEU A 274 -5.45 -4.91 -8.16
N ILE A 275 -5.03 -3.71 -8.56
CA ILE A 275 -5.15 -3.19 -9.94
C ILE A 275 -3.75 -2.95 -10.56
N GLY A 276 -2.70 -3.49 -9.95
CA GLY A 276 -1.34 -3.36 -10.46
C GLY A 276 -0.65 -2.02 -10.18
N SER A 277 -1.29 -1.10 -9.45
CA SER A 277 -0.65 0.12 -8.93
C SER A 277 0.62 -0.20 -8.16
N ARG A 278 1.68 0.59 -8.36
CA ARG A 278 2.95 0.45 -7.63
C ARG A 278 2.76 0.89 -6.18
N MET A 279 2.79 -0.09 -5.28
CA MET A 279 2.73 0.09 -3.83
C MET A 279 4.13 -0.05 -3.23
N LEU A 280 4.30 0.50 -2.03
CA LEU A 280 5.51 0.47 -1.23
C LEU A 280 5.22 -0.20 0.11
N LEU A 281 6.17 -0.99 0.59
CA LEU A 281 6.15 -1.52 1.95
C LEU A 281 7.02 -0.62 2.83
N VAL A 282 6.44 -0.09 3.89
CA VAL A 282 7.13 0.74 4.89
C VAL A 282 7.23 -0.07 6.17
N ARG A 283 8.46 -0.40 6.57
CA ARG A 283 8.76 -1.06 7.83
C ARG A 283 9.23 -0.04 8.84
N MET A 284 8.71 -0.10 10.06
CA MET A 284 9.02 0.82 11.14
C MET A 284 9.52 0.04 12.35
N ARG A 285 10.64 0.49 12.92
CA ARG A 285 11.25 -0.06 14.13
C ARG A 285 11.49 1.07 15.12
N ARG A 286 11.00 0.94 16.34
CA ARG A 286 11.41 1.84 17.42
C ARG A 286 12.67 1.30 18.08
N LYS A 287 13.65 2.17 18.27
CA LYS A 287 14.85 1.90 19.05
C LYS A 287 14.94 2.92 20.17
N SER A 288 15.08 2.41 21.38
CA SER A 288 15.29 3.19 22.59
C SER A 288 16.66 2.89 23.15
N ALA A 289 17.41 3.91 23.53
CA ALA A 289 18.60 3.79 24.36
C ALA A 289 18.27 3.32 25.79
N PHE A 290 16.99 3.35 26.18
CA PHE A 290 16.47 2.85 27.46
C PHE A 290 15.75 1.50 27.31
N ALA A 291 15.79 0.88 26.13
CA ALA A 291 15.29 -0.48 25.97
C ALA A 291 16.16 -1.41 26.81
N GLN A 292 15.54 -2.10 27.77
CA GLN A 292 16.24 -3.07 28.59
C GLN A 292 16.75 -4.22 27.72
N PRO A 293 18.06 -4.50 27.70
CA PRO A 293 18.58 -5.65 26.99
C PRO A 293 18.00 -6.95 27.53
N ASP A 294 17.66 -7.86 26.62
CA ASP A 294 17.16 -9.19 26.96
C ASP A 294 18.29 -10.02 27.60
N VAL A 295 18.12 -10.34 28.89
CA VAL A 295 19.10 -11.08 29.69
C VAL A 295 19.34 -12.48 29.14
N ASP A 296 18.28 -13.18 28.71
CA ASP A 296 18.39 -14.54 28.20
C ASP A 296 19.10 -14.56 26.84
N ARG A 297 18.90 -13.50 26.05
CA ARG A 297 19.62 -13.28 24.79
C ARG A 297 21.10 -12.96 25.01
N LEU A 298 21.42 -12.14 26.01
CA LEU A 298 22.80 -11.87 26.41
C LEU A 298 23.53 -13.14 26.89
N GLU A 299 22.86 -13.94 27.72
CA GLU A 299 23.36 -15.23 28.21
C GLU A 299 23.67 -16.19 27.06
N SER A 300 22.71 -16.39 26.15
CA SER A 300 22.87 -17.32 25.03
C SER A 300 23.92 -16.87 24.01
N VAL A 301 24.00 -15.59 23.67
CA VAL A 301 24.93 -15.07 22.65
C VAL A 301 26.37 -15.01 23.19
N PHE A 302 26.55 -14.53 24.42
CA PHE A 302 27.89 -14.33 24.97
C PHE A 302 28.39 -15.50 25.83
N SER A 303 27.59 -16.56 25.99
CA SER A 303 27.93 -17.74 26.81
C SER A 303 28.34 -17.35 28.25
N ILE A 304 27.61 -16.40 28.82
CA ILE A 304 27.81 -15.88 30.18
C ILE A 304 26.69 -16.38 31.10
N THR A 305 26.91 -16.40 32.40
CA THR A 305 25.86 -16.84 33.35
C THR A 305 24.71 -15.84 33.39
N HIS A 306 23.50 -16.29 33.70
CA HIS A 306 22.34 -15.42 33.95
C HIS A 306 22.65 -14.24 34.88
N ALA A 307 23.43 -14.47 35.93
CA ALA A 307 23.81 -13.42 36.88
C ALA A 307 24.76 -12.37 36.28
N GLU A 308 25.67 -12.78 35.40
CA GLU A 308 26.55 -11.90 34.62
C GLU A 308 25.76 -11.16 33.54
N ALA A 309 24.86 -11.85 32.81
CA ALA A 309 24.00 -11.24 31.80
C ALA A 309 23.12 -10.13 32.39
N ALA A 310 22.57 -10.34 33.58
CA ALA A 310 21.77 -9.32 34.24
C ALA A 310 22.61 -8.14 34.79
N VAL A 311 23.90 -8.35 35.13
CA VAL A 311 24.83 -7.24 35.38
C VAL A 311 25.10 -6.47 34.09
N LEU A 312 25.38 -7.18 32.99
CA LEU A 312 25.64 -6.59 31.69
C LEU A 312 24.46 -5.76 31.17
N ALA A 313 23.23 -6.26 31.32
CA ALA A 313 22.01 -5.53 30.99
C ALA A 313 21.88 -4.23 31.80
N GLY A 314 22.16 -4.28 33.11
CA GLY A 314 22.17 -3.08 33.95
C GLY A 314 23.21 -2.05 33.51
N LEU A 315 24.43 -2.49 33.20
CA LEU A 315 25.48 -1.60 32.67
C LEU A 315 25.10 -0.99 31.32
N ALA A 316 24.48 -1.77 30.44
CA ALA A 316 24.03 -1.32 29.13
C ALA A 316 22.87 -0.32 29.20
N MET A 317 22.04 -0.40 30.25
CA MET A 317 21.05 0.61 30.62
C MET A 317 21.67 1.90 31.19
N GLY A 318 22.99 1.98 31.30
CA GLY A 318 23.71 3.14 31.81
C GLY A 318 23.87 3.19 33.33
N HIS A 319 23.48 2.12 34.05
CA HIS A 319 23.65 2.08 35.51
C HIS A 319 25.12 1.97 35.91
N SER A 320 25.46 2.60 37.03
CA SER A 320 26.75 2.38 37.69
C SER A 320 26.80 0.98 38.33
N VAL A 321 28.01 0.51 38.65
CA VAL A 321 28.21 -0.78 39.33
C VAL A 321 27.51 -0.80 40.71
N GLU A 322 27.50 0.34 41.39
CA GLU A 322 26.82 0.53 42.67
C GLU A 322 25.30 0.47 42.51
N GLU A 323 24.74 1.13 41.50
CA GLU A 323 23.31 1.09 41.19
C GLU A 323 22.86 -0.33 40.80
N VAL A 324 23.64 -1.03 39.99
CA VAL A 324 23.38 -2.44 39.64
C VAL A 324 23.42 -3.32 40.90
N ALA A 325 24.33 -3.08 41.82
CA ALA A 325 24.39 -3.81 43.09
C ALA A 325 23.12 -3.57 43.93
N THR A 326 22.67 -2.32 44.02
CA THR A 326 21.43 -1.96 44.71
C THR A 326 20.21 -2.61 44.07
N LEU A 327 20.04 -2.48 42.75
CA LEU A 327 18.90 -3.05 42.00
C LEU A 327 18.83 -4.57 42.09
N ARG A 328 19.99 -5.24 42.20
CA ARG A 328 20.09 -6.71 42.29
C ARG A 328 20.14 -7.24 43.72
N HIS A 329 20.02 -6.36 44.74
CA HIS A 329 20.21 -6.72 46.15
C HIS A 329 21.51 -7.50 46.41
N ALA A 330 22.59 -7.12 45.72
CA ALA A 330 23.91 -7.74 45.82
C ALA A 330 24.93 -6.75 46.41
N SER A 331 26.07 -7.27 46.89
CA SER A 331 27.17 -6.39 47.31
C SER A 331 27.87 -5.76 46.09
N VAL A 332 28.35 -4.52 46.22
CA VAL A 332 29.16 -3.85 45.18
C VAL A 332 30.38 -4.70 44.80
N LEU A 333 30.99 -5.39 45.77
CA LEU A 333 32.12 -6.29 45.53
C LEU A 333 31.74 -7.47 44.62
N THR A 334 30.55 -8.05 44.83
CA THR A 334 30.02 -9.13 43.99
C THR A 334 29.84 -8.68 42.55
N VAL A 335 29.23 -7.51 42.34
CA VAL A 335 29.03 -6.96 40.98
C VAL A 335 30.37 -6.62 40.34
N ARG A 336 31.32 -6.02 41.06
CA ARG A 336 32.69 -5.76 40.54
C ARG A 336 33.39 -7.05 40.09
N LYS A 337 33.26 -8.14 40.85
CA LYS A 337 33.79 -9.45 40.44
C LYS A 337 33.11 -9.98 39.18
N GLN A 338 31.80 -9.83 39.05
CA GLN A 338 31.05 -10.22 37.86
C GLN A 338 31.45 -9.37 36.63
N VAL A 339 31.68 -8.07 36.79
CA VAL A 339 32.20 -7.20 35.72
C VAL A 339 33.61 -7.63 35.29
N ALA A 340 34.50 -7.95 36.23
CA ALA A 340 35.83 -8.47 35.89
C ALA A 340 35.76 -9.82 35.15
N SER A 341 34.84 -10.70 35.56
CA SER A 341 34.57 -11.97 34.87
C SER A 341 34.06 -11.73 33.44
N LEU A 342 33.10 -10.80 33.26
CA LEU A 342 32.57 -10.39 31.95
C LEU A 342 33.68 -9.85 31.03
N LEU A 343 34.53 -8.95 31.53
CA LEU A 343 35.65 -8.40 30.77
C LEU A 343 36.56 -9.52 30.24
N ASN A 344 36.86 -10.51 31.07
CA ASN A 344 37.70 -11.64 30.68
C ASN A 344 36.98 -12.56 29.67
N LYS A 345 35.73 -12.96 29.95
CA LYS A 345 34.94 -13.88 29.10
C LYS A 345 34.61 -13.29 27.73
N MET A 346 34.40 -11.99 27.65
CA MET A 346 34.03 -11.28 26.42
C MET A 346 35.23 -10.56 25.77
N GLU A 347 36.46 -10.87 26.20
CA GLU A 347 37.72 -10.31 25.68
C GLU A 347 37.72 -8.77 25.61
N CYS A 348 37.09 -8.14 26.59
CA CYS A 348 36.98 -6.69 26.70
C CYS A 348 38.00 -6.14 27.70
N ASN A 349 38.57 -4.98 27.37
CA ASN A 349 39.51 -4.28 28.24
C ASN A 349 38.83 -3.18 29.06
N ARG A 350 37.61 -2.76 28.67
CA ARG A 350 36.88 -1.67 29.31
C ARG A 350 35.39 -1.97 29.42
N GLN A 351 34.76 -1.46 30.47
CA GLN A 351 33.31 -1.58 30.66
C GLN A 351 32.50 -1.01 29.48
N SER A 352 32.98 0.07 28.85
CA SER A 352 32.33 0.64 27.65
C SER A 352 32.29 -0.33 26.47
N GLU A 353 33.26 -1.25 26.36
CA GLU A 353 33.26 -2.28 25.31
C GLU A 353 32.20 -3.34 25.58
N LEU A 354 32.00 -3.73 26.85
CA LEU A 354 30.89 -4.59 27.25
C LEU A 354 29.53 -3.95 26.89
N VAL A 355 29.34 -2.68 27.24
CA VAL A 355 28.11 -1.93 26.92
C VAL A 355 27.89 -1.87 25.40
N ARG A 356 28.95 -1.63 24.62
CA ARG A 356 28.87 -1.63 23.15
C ARG A 356 28.47 -3.00 22.60
N LEU A 357 29.04 -4.09 23.12
CA LEU A 357 28.68 -5.45 22.70
C LEU A 357 27.23 -5.78 23.07
N ALA A 358 26.79 -5.40 24.26
CA ALA A 358 25.40 -5.57 24.68
C ALA A 358 24.42 -4.83 23.74
N SER A 359 24.79 -3.66 23.22
CA SER A 359 23.95 -2.87 22.31
C SER A 359 23.80 -3.44 20.89
N LEU A 360 24.52 -4.53 20.55
CA LEU A 360 24.37 -5.22 19.26
C LEU A 360 23.11 -6.08 19.19
N LEU A 361 22.56 -6.47 20.34
CA LEU A 361 21.40 -7.37 20.48
C LEU A 361 20.13 -6.56 20.72
#